data_AF-A0A150GN00-F1
#
_entry.id   AF-A0A150GN00-F1
#
_cell.length_a   1.000
_cell.length_b   1.000
_cell.length_c   1.000
_cell.angle_alpha   90.00
_cell.angle_beta   90.00
_cell.angle_gamma   90.00
#
_symmetry.space_group_name_H-M   'P 1'
#
loop_
_entity.id
_entity.type
_entity.pdbx_description
1 polymer ?
#
loop_
_entity_poly.entity_id
_entity_poly.type
_entity_poly.pdbx_seq_one_letter_code
_entity_poly.pdbx_strand_id
1 'polypeptide(L)'
;MEFWRLVQRPQRHHNLVVKLMRDLESGYFAVPRHYDVLASYRTEPLMPAKAAIPAHVELYEKPLMRRFLKAYPEAKAEPVALSSFRPSTARRFAHREAQLATQHVGKGESRFGIAEREMAEPLAEMRRRALGELASAASPLEFMQLQEQEQLDAGMAALAAQGGSGAPGRLGPGR
;
A
#
# COMPACT_ATOMS: atom_id res chain seq x y z
N MET A 1 -31.12 14.26 41.85
CA MET A 1 -30.73 15.10 40.69
C MET A 1 -31.37 14.49 39.45
N GLU A 2 -32.16 15.25 38.70
CA GLU A 2 -32.85 14.76 37.50
C GLU A 2 -31.96 14.89 36.26
N PHE A 3 -31.17 13.86 35.95
CA PHE A 3 -30.21 13.86 34.83
C PHE A 3 -30.90 13.92 33.44
N TRP A 4 -32.17 13.53 33.38
CA TRP A 4 -32.99 13.46 32.17
C TRP A 4 -33.23 14.80 31.46
N ARG A 5 -33.16 15.92 32.19
CA ARG A 5 -33.39 17.26 31.61
C ARG A 5 -32.30 17.69 30.63
N LEU A 6 -31.15 17.02 30.62
CA LEU A 6 -30.05 17.28 29.69
C LEU A 6 -30.25 16.58 28.32
N VAL A 7 -31.25 15.71 28.17
CA VAL A 7 -31.51 14.97 26.93
C VAL A 7 -32.67 15.62 26.18
N GLN A 8 -32.40 16.69 25.43
CA GLN A 8 -33.37 17.50 24.67
C GLN A 8 -33.95 16.81 23.41
N ARG A 9 -34.41 15.56 23.49
CA ARG A 9 -35.44 14.90 22.63
C ARG A 9 -35.29 13.37 22.68
N PRO A 10 -36.40 12.61 22.70
CA PRO A 10 -36.36 11.16 22.60
C PRO A 10 -36.13 10.76 21.13
N GLN A 11 -34.87 10.73 20.69
CA GLN A 11 -34.51 9.94 19.51
C GLN A 11 -34.50 8.46 19.91
N ARG A 12 -35.18 7.62 19.14
CA ARG A 12 -35.22 6.16 19.29
C ARG A 12 -33.80 5.66 19.60
N HIS A 13 -33.61 5.15 20.82
CA HIS A 13 -32.31 5.02 21.46
C HIS A 13 -31.39 4.04 20.74
N HIS A 14 -30.38 4.53 20.03
CA HIS A 14 -29.27 3.72 19.48
C HIS A 14 -27.98 3.81 20.32
N ASN A 15 -27.98 4.56 21.43
CA ASN A 15 -26.80 4.71 22.27
C ASN A 15 -26.92 3.87 23.55
N LEU A 16 -26.03 2.89 23.70
CA LEU A 16 -25.91 1.99 24.85
C LEU A 16 -25.77 2.76 26.17
N VAL A 17 -25.04 3.87 26.18
CA VAL A 17 -24.79 4.68 27.39
C VAL A 17 -26.09 5.33 27.88
N VAL A 18 -26.94 5.78 26.96
CA VAL A 18 -28.25 6.37 27.32
C VAL A 18 -29.19 5.30 27.90
N LYS A 19 -29.13 4.07 27.36
CA LYS A 19 -29.89 2.94 27.91
C LYS A 19 -29.39 2.56 29.31
N LEU A 20 -28.07 2.48 29.49
CA LEU A 20 -27.43 2.16 30.77
C LEU A 20 -27.77 3.19 31.86
N MET A 21 -27.72 4.50 31.56
CA MET A 21 -28.09 5.54 32.51
C MET A 21 -29.54 5.38 32.97
N ARG A 22 -30.48 5.14 32.04
CA ARG A 22 -31.90 4.93 32.37
C ARG A 22 -32.12 3.70 33.26
N ASP A 23 -31.41 2.61 32.98
CA ASP A 23 -31.53 1.36 33.74
C ASP A 23 -30.97 1.53 35.16
N LEU A 24 -29.90 2.31 35.35
CA LEU A 24 -29.37 2.64 36.69
C LEU A 24 -30.31 3.52 37.51
N GLU A 25 -30.95 4.51 36.87
CA GLU A 25 -31.87 5.41 37.56
C GLU A 25 -33.17 4.71 38.00
N SER A 26 -33.50 3.55 37.41
CA SER A 26 -34.61 2.70 37.87
C SER A 26 -34.35 1.99 39.21
N GLY A 27 -33.09 1.99 39.68
CA GLY A 27 -32.67 1.33 40.92
C GLY A 27 -32.65 -0.20 40.86
N TYR A 28 -32.99 -0.82 39.72
CA TYR A 28 -33.04 -2.27 39.55
C TYR A 28 -31.67 -2.92 39.29
N PHE A 29 -30.67 -2.14 38.87
CA PHE A 29 -29.36 -2.63 38.46
C PHE A 29 -28.23 -2.01 39.30
N ALA A 30 -27.20 -2.81 39.58
CA ALA A 30 -25.97 -2.32 40.20
C ALA A 30 -25.13 -1.50 39.21
N VAL A 31 -24.43 -0.48 39.72
CA VAL A 31 -23.55 0.38 38.92
C VAL A 31 -22.37 -0.44 38.36
N PRO A 32 -22.17 -0.50 37.03
CA PRO A 32 -21.02 -1.18 36.44
C PRO A 32 -19.71 -0.51 36.83
N ARG A 33 -18.65 -1.31 37.04
CA ARG A 33 -17.30 -0.82 37.41
C ARG A 33 -16.71 0.22 36.46
N HIS A 34 -17.13 0.21 35.20
CA HIS A 34 -16.64 1.11 34.15
C HIS A 34 -17.60 2.25 33.83
N TYR A 35 -18.66 2.44 34.64
CA TYR A 35 -19.61 3.53 34.45
C TYR A 35 -18.93 4.89 34.46
N ASP A 36 -18.03 5.13 35.40
CA ASP A 36 -17.33 6.41 35.54
C ASP A 36 -16.51 6.76 34.29
N VAL A 37 -15.90 5.76 33.66
CA VAL A 37 -15.15 5.91 32.40
C VAL A 37 -16.10 6.28 31.26
N LEU A 38 -17.24 5.59 31.13
CA LEU A 38 -18.23 5.87 30.08
C LEU A 38 -18.93 7.21 30.27
N ALA A 39 -19.13 7.65 31.51
CA ALA A 39 -19.69 8.95 31.84
C ALA A 39 -18.67 10.08 31.61
N SER A 40 -17.39 9.84 31.88
CA SER A 40 -16.33 10.83 31.69
C SER A 40 -15.95 11.02 30.22
N TYR A 41 -15.91 9.93 29.44
CA TYR A 41 -15.57 9.97 28.02
C TYR A 41 -16.82 9.84 27.16
N ARG A 42 -17.37 11.00 26.77
CA ARG A 42 -18.49 11.05 25.83
C ARG A 42 -18.04 10.51 24.48
N THR A 43 -18.63 9.40 24.03
CA THR A 43 -18.41 8.90 22.67
C THR A 43 -18.91 9.95 21.69
N GLU A 44 -18.05 10.41 20.77
CA GLU A 44 -18.49 11.26 19.68
C GLU A 44 -19.63 10.54 18.93
N PRO A 45 -20.70 11.26 18.55
CA PRO A 45 -21.72 10.66 17.72
C PRO A 45 -21.03 10.22 16.43
N LEU A 46 -20.96 8.91 16.22
CA LEU A 46 -20.66 8.33 14.91
C LEU A 46 -21.78 8.81 14.00
N MET A 47 -21.65 10.00 13.43
CA MET A 47 -22.39 10.32 12.23
C MET A 47 -21.92 9.27 11.23
N PRO A 48 -22.78 8.35 10.74
CA PRO A 48 -22.43 7.62 9.56
C PRO A 48 -22.26 8.72 8.52
N ALA A 49 -21.00 9.07 8.25
CA ALA A 49 -20.67 10.11 7.31
C ALA A 49 -21.45 9.74 6.06
N LYS A 50 -22.33 10.65 5.65
CA LYS A 50 -23.00 10.65 4.34
C LYS A 50 -22.02 10.04 3.35
N ALA A 51 -22.48 9.11 2.50
CA ALA A 51 -21.70 8.38 1.49
C ALA A 51 -21.00 9.31 0.48
N ALA A 52 -20.16 10.21 0.98
CA ALA A 52 -19.32 11.11 0.26
C ALA A 52 -18.10 10.29 -0.06
N ILE A 53 -17.96 9.97 -1.35
CA ILE A 53 -16.73 9.46 -1.91
C ILE A 53 -15.60 10.36 -1.35
N PRO A 54 -14.59 9.80 -0.68
CA PRO A 54 -13.53 10.59 -0.09
C PRO A 54 -12.91 11.47 -1.19
N ALA A 55 -12.72 12.76 -0.89
CA ALA A 55 -12.18 13.70 -1.86
C ALA A 55 -10.84 13.19 -2.42
N HIS A 56 -10.70 13.19 -3.75
CA HIS A 56 -9.46 12.78 -4.38
C HIS A 56 -8.37 13.80 -4.05
N VAL A 57 -7.33 13.37 -3.33
CA VAL A 57 -6.18 14.23 -3.04
C VAL A 57 -5.23 14.22 -4.23
N GLU A 58 -5.27 15.30 -5.01
CA GLU A 58 -4.32 15.57 -6.08
C GLU A 58 -3.07 16.24 -5.51
N LEU A 59 -1.93 15.59 -5.69
CA LEU A 59 -0.63 16.14 -5.32
C LEU A 59 -0.03 16.83 -6.54
N TYR A 60 0.50 18.03 -6.36
CA TYR A 60 1.17 18.80 -7.42
C TYR A 60 2.35 18.06 -8.06
N GLU A 61 2.95 17.11 -7.34
CA GLU A 61 4.08 16.29 -7.78
C GLU A 61 3.68 15.26 -8.86
N LYS A 62 2.41 14.80 -8.87
CA LYS A 62 1.93 13.74 -9.77
C LYS A 62 2.21 14.01 -11.26
N PRO A 63 1.83 15.16 -11.84
CA PRO A 63 2.10 15.43 -13.26
C PRO A 63 3.59 15.50 -13.59
N LEU A 64 4.41 16.06 -12.71
CA LEU A 64 5.86 16.18 -12.88
C LEU A 64 6.52 14.80 -12.87
N MET A 65 6.14 13.96 -11.90
CA MET A 65 6.61 12.57 -11.83
C MET A 65 6.18 11.75 -13.04
N ARG A 66 4.95 11.91 -13.53
CA ARG A 66 4.49 11.21 -14.76
C ARG A 66 5.31 11.59 -15.98
N ARG A 67 5.64 12.87 -16.12
CA ARG A 67 6.53 13.37 -17.18
C ARG A 67 7.93 12.77 -17.06
N PHE A 68 8.50 12.76 -15.85
CA PHE A 68 9.79 12.14 -15.57
C PHE A 68 9.82 10.66 -15.92
N LEU A 69 8.84 9.87 -15.43
CA LEU A 69 8.75 8.42 -15.69
C LEU A 69 8.49 8.07 -17.17
N LYS A 70 7.97 9.01 -17.96
CA LYS A 70 7.85 8.85 -19.41
C LYS A 70 9.20 9.03 -20.11
N ALA A 71 10.04 9.94 -19.61
CA ALA A 71 11.38 10.18 -20.13
C ALA A 71 12.40 9.12 -19.64
N TYR A 72 12.20 8.61 -18.43
CA TYR A 72 13.09 7.67 -17.74
C TYR A 72 12.29 6.44 -17.27
N PRO A 73 11.95 5.50 -18.16
CA PRO A 73 11.21 4.30 -17.78
C PRO A 73 11.97 3.43 -16.77
N GLU A 74 13.31 3.46 -16.80
CA GLU A 74 14.19 2.73 -15.87
C GLU A 74 13.94 3.09 -14.40
N ALA A 75 13.47 4.30 -14.11
CA ALA A 75 13.16 4.73 -12.75
C ALA A 75 11.99 3.96 -12.11
N LYS A 76 11.18 3.23 -12.91
CA LYS A 76 10.11 2.36 -12.39
C LYS A 76 10.64 1.11 -11.68
N ALA A 77 11.85 0.67 -12.03
CA ALA A 77 12.51 -0.47 -11.42
C ALA A 77 13.30 -0.10 -10.16
N GLU A 78 13.42 1.20 -9.86
CA GLU A 78 14.16 1.68 -8.69
C GLU A 78 13.50 1.15 -7.39
N PRO A 79 14.23 0.40 -6.54
CA PRO A 79 13.68 -0.09 -5.29
C PRO A 79 13.46 1.07 -4.32
N VAL A 80 12.18 1.35 -4.01
CA VAL A 80 11.80 2.40 -3.06
C VAL A 80 11.48 1.77 -1.71
N ALA A 81 12.33 2.02 -0.72
CA ALA A 81 12.08 1.62 0.66
C ALA A 81 10.98 2.51 1.29
N LEU A 82 9.79 1.95 1.47
CA LEU A 82 8.63 2.65 2.06
C LEU A 82 8.86 3.09 3.52
N SER A 83 9.79 2.45 4.22
CA SER A 83 10.19 2.80 5.58
C SER A 83 11.26 3.90 5.65
N SER A 84 11.87 4.27 4.51
CA SER A 84 12.93 5.25 4.49
C SER A 84 12.39 6.66 4.30
N PHE A 85 12.98 7.63 5.01
CA PHE A 85 12.71 9.06 4.77
C PHE A 85 13.40 9.59 3.51
N ARG A 86 14.08 8.72 2.74
CA ARG A 86 14.77 9.10 1.52
C ARG A 86 13.77 9.09 0.36
N PRO A 87 13.46 10.24 -0.25
CA PRO A 87 12.57 10.27 -1.39
C PRO A 87 13.20 9.58 -2.60
N SER A 88 12.37 8.86 -3.37
CA SER A 88 12.74 8.28 -4.67
C SER A 88 13.35 9.32 -5.61
N THR A 89 14.17 8.89 -6.56
CA THR A 89 14.82 9.79 -7.53
C THR A 89 13.78 10.61 -8.32
N ALA A 90 12.67 9.99 -8.73
CA ALA A 90 11.57 10.67 -9.42
C ALA A 90 10.93 11.80 -8.58
N ARG A 91 10.77 11.57 -7.27
CA ARG A 91 10.21 12.57 -6.35
C ARG A 91 11.17 13.72 -6.09
N ARG A 92 12.47 13.43 -5.96
CA ARG A 92 13.53 14.46 -5.86
C ARG A 92 13.54 15.35 -7.11
N PHE A 93 13.42 14.73 -8.28
CA PHE A 93 13.35 15.44 -9.55
C PHE A 93 12.11 16.34 -9.64
N ALA A 94 10.92 15.82 -9.32
CA ALA A 94 9.68 16.59 -9.31
C ALA A 94 9.74 17.78 -8.33
N HIS A 95 10.31 17.57 -7.13
CA HIS A 95 10.50 18.63 -6.17
C HIS A 95 11.47 19.70 -6.69
N ARG A 96 12.56 19.29 -7.35
CA ARG A 96 13.51 20.24 -7.94
C ARG A 96 12.89 21.05 -9.09
N GLU A 97 12.15 20.40 -9.99
CA GLU A 97 11.42 21.08 -11.06
C GLU A 97 10.40 22.09 -10.49
N ALA A 98 9.72 21.74 -9.39
CA ALA A 98 8.82 22.64 -8.68
C ALA A 98 9.55 23.83 -8.04
N GLN A 99 10.73 23.62 -7.44
CA GLN A 99 11.57 24.72 -6.93
C GLN A 99 11.99 25.67 -8.05
N LEU A 100 12.44 25.14 -9.19
CA LEU A 100 12.81 25.97 -10.35
C LEU A 100 11.61 26.74 -10.92
N ALA A 101 10.39 26.23 -10.77
CA ALA A 101 9.17 26.95 -11.11
C ALA A 101 8.94 28.18 -10.20
N THR A 102 9.25 28.07 -8.90
CA THR A 102 9.14 29.19 -7.95
C THR A 102 10.24 30.25 -8.13
N GLN A 103 11.42 29.86 -8.64
CA GLN A 103 12.58 30.75 -8.79
C GLN A 103 12.56 31.62 -10.06
N HIS A 104 11.46 31.61 -10.84
CA HIS A 104 11.31 32.37 -12.08
C HIS A 104 12.50 32.24 -13.05
N VAL A 105 12.99 31.02 -13.23
CA VAL A 105 14.08 30.76 -14.18
C VAL A 105 13.68 31.22 -15.59
N GLY A 106 14.59 31.95 -16.25
CA GLY A 106 14.33 32.76 -17.44
C GLY A 106 13.64 32.03 -18.59
N LYS A 107 12.87 32.78 -19.38
CA LYS A 107 11.97 32.33 -20.47
C LYS A 107 12.60 31.51 -21.62
N GLY A 108 13.87 31.14 -21.55
CA GLY A 108 14.59 30.42 -22.61
C GLY A 108 14.90 28.95 -22.32
N GLU A 109 15.13 28.58 -21.06
CA GLU A 109 15.49 27.19 -20.71
C GLU A 109 14.32 26.42 -20.11
N SER A 110 14.13 25.19 -20.59
CA SER A 110 13.17 24.25 -20.02
C SER A 110 13.59 23.90 -18.59
N ARG A 111 12.71 24.16 -17.61
CA ARG A 111 12.91 23.82 -16.19
C ARG A 111 13.30 22.35 -15.99
N PHE A 112 12.76 21.47 -16.83
CA PHE A 112 13.08 20.06 -16.86
C PHE A 112 14.55 19.82 -17.25
N GLY A 113 15.06 20.54 -18.25
CA GLY A 113 16.46 20.42 -18.68
C GLY A 113 17.44 20.93 -17.64
N ILE A 114 17.07 21.94 -16.86
CA ILE A 114 17.89 22.43 -15.74
C ILE A 114 17.91 21.41 -14.61
N ALA A 115 16.75 20.89 -14.20
CA ALA A 115 16.66 19.84 -13.20
C ALA A 115 17.43 18.57 -13.64
N GLU A 116 17.39 18.23 -14.92
CA GLU A 116 18.12 17.11 -15.51
C GLU A 116 19.64 17.31 -15.45
N ARG A 117 20.14 18.52 -15.74
CA ARG A 117 21.57 18.84 -15.59
C ARG A 117 22.04 18.77 -14.14
N GLU A 118 21.25 19.32 -13.21
CA GLU A 118 21.59 19.31 -11.78
C GLU A 118 21.51 17.91 -11.16
N MET A 119 20.66 17.04 -11.71
CA MET A 119 20.52 15.64 -11.30
C MET A 119 21.22 14.67 -12.25
N ALA A 120 22.16 15.14 -13.09
CA ALA A 120 22.81 14.29 -14.09
C ALA A 120 23.57 13.12 -13.46
N GLU A 121 24.24 13.33 -12.32
CA GLU A 121 24.96 12.28 -11.59
C GLU A 121 24.03 11.16 -11.07
N PRO A 122 22.98 11.44 -10.27
CA PRO A 122 22.08 10.38 -9.81
C PRO A 122 21.31 9.72 -10.95
N LEU A 123 21.00 10.44 -12.04
CA LEU A 123 20.40 9.84 -13.23
C LEU A 123 21.37 8.91 -13.97
N ALA A 124 22.64 9.30 -14.07
CA ALA A 124 23.69 8.46 -14.66
C ALA A 124 23.97 7.23 -13.79
N GLU A 125 23.91 7.35 -12.47
CA GLU A 125 24.02 6.20 -11.55
C GLU A 125 22.82 5.26 -11.68
N MET A 126 21.60 5.79 -11.73
CA MET A 126 20.38 5.01 -11.97
C MET A 126 20.47 4.25 -13.30
N ARG A 127 20.87 4.92 -14.39
CA ARG A 127 21.08 4.27 -15.68
C ARG A 127 22.17 3.22 -15.64
N ARG A 128 23.27 3.48 -14.93
CA ARG A 128 24.34 2.50 -14.72
C ARG A 128 23.88 1.30 -13.91
N ARG A 129 22.99 1.47 -12.92
CA ARG A 129 22.38 0.37 -12.19
C ARG A 129 21.41 -0.42 -13.04
N ALA A 130 20.55 0.25 -13.83
CA ALA A 130 19.64 -0.44 -14.74
C ALA A 130 20.40 -1.22 -15.84
N LEU A 131 21.44 -0.61 -16.43
CA LEU A 131 22.32 -1.28 -17.39
C LEU A 131 23.23 -2.30 -16.73
N GLY A 132 23.62 -2.08 -15.47
CA GLY A 132 24.43 -2.98 -14.65
C GLY A 132 23.64 -4.20 -14.19
N GLU A 133 22.35 -4.06 -13.91
CA GLU A 133 21.41 -5.18 -13.75
C GLU A 133 21.26 -5.95 -15.06
N LEU A 134 21.30 -5.28 -16.22
CA LEU A 134 21.33 -5.91 -17.55
C LEU A 134 22.68 -6.53 -17.93
N ALA A 135 23.81 -6.02 -17.44
CA ALA A 135 25.15 -6.53 -17.74
C ALA A 135 25.67 -7.55 -16.71
N SER A 136 25.24 -7.43 -15.46
CA SER A 136 25.29 -8.47 -14.42
C SER A 136 24.17 -9.51 -14.61
N ALA A 137 23.36 -9.39 -15.66
CA ALA A 137 22.24 -10.29 -15.96
C ALA A 137 22.65 -11.73 -16.31
N ALA A 138 23.93 -12.09 -16.18
CA ALA A 138 24.30 -13.50 -16.09
C ALA A 138 23.57 -14.17 -14.90
N SER A 139 23.46 -13.54 -13.72
CA SER A 139 22.90 -14.25 -12.54
C SER A 139 21.35 -14.32 -12.43
N PRO A 140 20.54 -13.31 -12.79
CA PRO A 140 19.08 -13.39 -12.65
C PRO A 140 18.44 -14.23 -13.75
N LEU A 141 18.98 -14.19 -14.97
CA LEU A 141 18.47 -14.99 -16.08
C LEU A 141 18.88 -16.46 -15.94
N GLU A 142 20.12 -16.73 -15.50
CA GLU A 142 20.52 -18.09 -15.09
C GLU A 142 19.67 -18.58 -13.92
N PHE A 143 19.39 -17.74 -12.92
CA PHE A 143 18.51 -18.12 -11.81
C PHE A 143 17.08 -18.43 -12.27
N MET A 144 16.54 -17.63 -13.19
CA MET A 144 15.23 -17.92 -13.81
C MET A 144 15.26 -19.22 -14.61
N GLN A 145 16.32 -19.47 -15.39
CA GLN A 145 16.48 -20.72 -16.13
C GLN A 145 16.60 -21.93 -15.20
N LEU A 146 17.31 -21.80 -14.08
CA LEU A 146 17.45 -22.85 -13.07
C LEU A 146 16.09 -23.13 -12.40
N GLN A 147 15.33 -22.09 -12.10
CA GLN A 147 13.99 -22.22 -11.55
C GLN A 147 13.01 -22.86 -12.54
N GLU A 148 13.11 -22.52 -13.83
CA GLU A 148 12.33 -23.17 -14.89
C GLU A 148 12.72 -24.64 -15.04
N GLN A 149 14.02 -24.96 -15.00
CA GLN A 149 14.52 -26.33 -15.07
C GLN A 149 13.99 -27.16 -13.89
N GLU A 150 14.05 -26.65 -12.66
CA GLU A 150 13.50 -27.32 -11.48
C GLU A 150 11.99 -27.56 -11.61
N GLN A 151 11.24 -26.60 -12.16
CA GLN A 151 9.80 -26.77 -12.39
C GLN A 151 9.50 -27.81 -13.47
N LEU A 152 10.30 -27.85 -14.54
CA LEU A 152 10.19 -28.86 -15.60
C LEU A 152 10.52 -30.25 -15.06
N ASP A 153 11.59 -30.38 -14.27
CA ASP A 153 11.99 -31.65 -13.67
C ASP A 153 10.96 -32.15 -12.66
N ALA A 154 10.41 -31.27 -11.82
CA ALA A 154 9.31 -31.60 -10.92
C ALA A 154 8.03 -31.99 -11.68
N GLY A 155 7.72 -31.32 -12.78
CA GLY A 155 6.60 -31.65 -13.66
C GLY A 155 6.77 -33.00 -14.34
N MET A 156 7.97 -33.30 -14.84
CA MET A 156 8.32 -34.59 -15.45
C MET A 156 8.26 -35.74 -14.44
N ALA A 157 8.75 -35.52 -13.22
CA ALA A 157 8.65 -36.49 -12.13
C ALA A 157 7.19 -36.76 -11.75
N ALA A 158 6.35 -35.73 -11.69
CA ALA A 158 4.92 -35.86 -11.41
C ALA A 158 4.17 -36.62 -12.52
N LEU A 159 4.49 -36.36 -13.80
CA LEU A 159 3.93 -37.08 -14.94
C LEU A 159 4.36 -38.56 -14.96
N ALA A 160 5.63 -38.84 -14.66
CA ALA A 160 6.14 -40.21 -14.54
C ALA A 160 5.45 -40.98 -13.39
N ALA A 161 5.20 -40.32 -12.26
CA ALA A 161 4.45 -40.90 -11.14
C ALA A 161 2.98 -41.18 -11.49
N GLN A 162 2.34 -40.34 -12.30
CA GLN A 162 0.98 -40.59 -12.80
C GLN A 162 0.93 -41.74 -13.83
N GLY A 163 1.89 -41.79 -14.76
CA GLY A 163 2.03 -42.86 -15.75
C GLY A 163 2.41 -44.22 -15.15
N GLY A 164 3.10 -44.22 -14.01
CA GLY A 164 3.43 -45.43 -13.23
C GLY A 164 2.27 -46.03 -12.43
N SER A 165 1.15 -45.31 -12.27
CA SER A 165 -0.04 -45.83 -11.56
C SER A 165 -1.03 -46.60 -12.46
N GLY A 166 -0.70 -46.76 -13.74
CA GLY A 166 -1.47 -47.56 -14.70
C GLY A 166 -1.01 -49.02 -14.83
N ALA A 167 -1.11 -49.81 -13.74
CA ALA A 167 -1.26 -51.28 -13.63
C ALA A 167 -0.32 -52.24 -14.44
N PRO A 168 0.10 -53.39 -13.86
CA PRO A 168 -0.82 -54.54 -13.77
C PRO A 168 -0.65 -55.38 -12.49
N GLY A 169 -1.69 -55.37 -11.66
CA GLY A 169 -1.84 -56.33 -10.56
C GLY A 169 -2.62 -57.57 -11.00
N ARG A 170 -2.06 -58.73 -10.68
CA ARG A 170 -2.64 -60.09 -10.62
C ARG A 170 -2.57 -60.97 -11.87
N LEU A 171 -1.46 -61.69 -11.97
CA LEU A 171 -1.49 -63.12 -12.34
C LEU A 171 -1.14 -63.92 -11.08
N GLY A 172 -2.14 -64.69 -10.60
CA GLY A 172 -1.98 -65.60 -9.46
C GLY A 172 -1.22 -66.88 -9.87
N PRO A 173 -0.67 -67.64 -8.90
CA PRO A 173 0.13 -68.81 -9.20
C PRO A 173 -0.78 -70.00 -9.55
N GLY A 174 -0.62 -70.53 -10.78
CA GLY A 174 -1.22 -71.80 -11.21
C GLY A 174 -0.33 -72.98 -10.82
N ARG A 175 -0.95 -74.01 -10.25
CA ARG A 175 -0.42 -75.38 -10.11
C ARG A 175 -0.44 -76.11 -11.44
#